data_AF-A0AAV2S640-F1
#
_entry.id   AF-A0AAV2S640-F1
#
_cell.length_a   1.000
_cell.length_b   1.000
_cell.length_c   1.000
_cell.angle_alpha   90.00
_cell.angle_beta   90.00
_cell.angle_gamma   90.00
#
_symmetry.space_group_name_H-M   'P 1'
#
loop_
_entity.id
_entity.type
_entity.pdbx_description
1 polymer ?
#
loop_
_entity_poly.entity_id
_entity_poly.type
_entity_poly.pdbx_seq_one_letter_code
_entity_poly.pdbx_strand_id
1 'polypeptide(L)'
;KARHNYMKISNKVTSENYVDTEKCHDKIDDITTDRSPKAKKLKKGEEIEELIWSIEAESALKQIESFAENSKISELINCFDTEGAERNKFEKTQEDIRKCTQTWHEKEKYIIKAIELINDDGTIDKLKTLQYNELVTCLVHTINNRMPKKCKDCNEQYKIDIGSQPLFRCMLCNVGMHNCKKMEKNLMVSDLSWMCHGCRVICKENNIIENAKCKSLTKQLMVIS
;
A
#
# COMPACT_ATOMS: atom_id res chain seq x y z
N LYS A 1 19.13 34.44 15.81
CA LYS A 1 17.90 35.00 16.43
C LYS A 1 16.69 34.52 15.62
N ALA A 2 15.91 33.57 16.15
CA ALA A 2 14.48 33.40 15.90
C ALA A 2 14.00 32.24 16.80
N ARG A 3 13.38 32.59 17.93
CA ARG A 3 12.68 31.66 18.83
C ARG A 3 11.25 31.54 18.33
N HIS A 4 10.74 30.33 18.13
CA HIS A 4 9.30 30.10 18.00
C HIS A 4 8.81 29.35 19.23
N ASN A 5 8.11 30.09 20.08
CA ASN A 5 7.29 29.60 21.18
C ASN A 5 6.05 28.92 20.61
N TYR A 6 5.67 27.77 21.14
CA TYR A 6 4.26 27.39 21.17
C TYR A 6 3.82 27.09 22.60
N MET A 7 2.81 27.85 23.01
CA MET A 7 2.11 27.80 24.28
C MET A 7 1.48 26.43 24.54
N LYS A 8 1.61 25.97 25.79
CA LYS A 8 0.75 24.94 26.38
C LYS A 8 -0.62 25.55 26.66
N ILE A 9 -1.69 24.94 26.17
CA ILE A 9 -3.04 25.20 26.67
C ILE A 9 -3.46 23.99 27.50
N SER A 10 -3.49 24.20 28.81
CA SER A 10 -4.13 23.36 29.81
C SER A 10 -5.60 23.77 29.89
N ASN A 11 -6.53 22.82 29.85
CA ASN A 11 -7.87 23.03 30.41
C ASN A 11 -8.15 21.96 31.45
N LYS A 12 -8.29 22.46 32.68
CA LYS A 12 -8.65 21.80 33.92
C LYS A 12 -10.08 22.26 34.23
N VAL A 13 -11.06 21.36 34.33
CA VAL A 13 -12.30 21.63 35.06
C VAL A 13 -12.73 20.34 35.78
N THR A 14 -12.83 20.49 37.10
CA THR A 14 -13.30 19.62 38.18
C THR A 14 -14.85 19.61 38.25
N SER A 15 -15.48 18.43 38.34
CA SER A 15 -16.21 17.84 39.50
C SER A 15 -17.58 18.46 39.86
N GLU A 16 -18.66 17.65 39.88
CA GLU A 16 -19.44 17.24 41.08
C GLU A 16 -20.83 16.62 40.73
N ASN A 17 -21.30 15.78 41.64
CA ASN A 17 -22.45 14.84 41.58
C ASN A 17 -23.81 15.48 41.94
N TYR A 18 -24.95 14.87 41.57
CA TYR A 18 -26.07 14.48 42.47
C TYR A 18 -27.19 13.67 41.74
N VAL A 19 -28.07 13.05 42.53
CA VAL A 19 -28.84 11.78 42.33
C VAL A 19 -30.36 11.96 42.09
N ASP A 20 -30.97 10.96 41.42
CA ASP A 20 -32.37 10.46 41.34
C ASP A 20 -33.57 11.33 40.95
N THR A 21 -34.38 10.83 39.99
CA THR A 21 -35.70 10.20 40.25
C THR A 21 -36.36 9.64 38.97
N GLU A 22 -37.13 8.56 39.16
CA GLU A 22 -37.90 7.76 38.21
C GLU A 22 -39.05 8.48 37.47
N LYS A 23 -39.35 8.12 36.21
CA LYS A 23 -40.61 7.46 35.76
C LYS A 23 -40.83 7.42 34.23
N CYS A 24 -41.51 6.35 33.81
CA CYS A 24 -41.99 5.91 32.50
C CYS A 24 -42.60 6.97 31.57
N HIS A 25 -42.34 6.88 30.25
CA HIS A 25 -43.23 6.25 29.26
C HIS A 25 -42.72 6.50 27.81
N ASP A 26 -42.98 5.50 26.98
CA ASP A 26 -42.85 5.38 25.53
C ASP A 26 -42.76 6.67 24.69
N LYS A 27 -41.76 6.71 23.80
CA LYS A 27 -41.87 7.18 22.41
C LYS A 27 -40.64 6.80 21.58
N ILE A 28 -40.94 6.24 20.41
CA ILE A 28 -40.05 5.90 19.31
C ILE A 28 -39.58 7.21 18.63
N ASP A 29 -38.41 7.12 17.98
CA ASP A 29 -37.72 8.09 17.12
C ASP A 29 -36.84 9.15 17.81
N ASP A 30 -35.52 8.92 17.83
CA ASP A 30 -34.61 9.66 16.93
C ASP A 30 -33.20 9.02 16.96
N ILE A 31 -32.74 8.58 15.79
CA ILE A 31 -31.35 8.21 15.54
C ILE A 31 -30.55 9.52 15.60
N THR A 32 -30.11 9.86 16.81
CA THR A 32 -29.08 10.88 17.00
C THR A 32 -27.77 10.32 16.44
N THR A 33 -27.61 10.49 15.12
CA THR A 33 -26.30 10.55 14.50
C THR A 33 -25.48 11.54 15.30
N ASP A 34 -24.47 11.03 16.01
CA ASP A 34 -23.53 11.81 16.79
C ASP A 34 -22.78 12.77 15.83
N ARG A 35 -23.38 13.95 15.62
CA ARG A 35 -22.89 15.04 14.76
C ARG A 35 -21.87 15.89 15.51
N SER A 36 -20.99 15.28 16.30
CA SER A 36 -19.92 15.99 16.95
C SER A 36 -19.01 16.68 15.91
N PRO A 37 -18.68 17.98 16.07
CA PRO A 37 -17.77 18.69 15.17
C PRO A 37 -16.40 18.02 15.00
N LYS A 38 -15.99 17.19 15.95
CA LYS A 38 -14.75 16.40 15.88
C LYS A 38 -14.85 15.28 14.84
N ALA A 39 -15.95 14.52 14.82
CA ALA A 39 -16.18 13.46 13.85
C ALA A 39 -16.26 14.00 12.40
N LYS A 40 -16.88 15.18 12.22
CA LYS A 40 -16.91 15.87 10.91
C LYS A 40 -15.54 16.35 10.44
N LYS A 41 -14.68 16.80 11.36
CA LYS A 41 -13.30 17.23 11.04
C LYS A 41 -12.38 16.04 10.71
N LEU A 42 -12.56 14.91 11.39
CA LEU A 42 -11.85 13.66 11.10
C LEU A 42 -12.19 13.14 9.70
N LYS A 43 -13.49 13.02 9.37
CA LYS A 43 -13.95 12.60 8.03
C LYS A 43 -13.42 13.52 6.92
N LYS A 44 -13.50 14.84 7.12
CA LYS A 44 -12.95 15.80 6.15
C LYS A 44 -11.43 15.69 5.98
N GLY A 45 -10.71 15.31 7.04
CA GLY A 45 -9.27 15.07 6.97
C GLY A 45 -8.93 13.80 6.18
N GLU A 46 -9.67 12.72 6.41
CA GLU A 46 -9.54 11.45 5.69
C GLU A 46 -9.84 11.62 4.19
N GLU A 47 -10.94 12.31 3.85
CA GLU A 47 -11.30 12.64 2.45
C GLU A 47 -10.20 13.43 1.72
N ILE A 48 -9.50 14.33 2.42
CA ILE A 48 -8.40 15.10 1.85
C ILE A 48 -7.16 14.22 1.65
N GLU A 49 -6.83 13.33 2.61
CA GLU A 49 -5.70 12.39 2.47
C GLU A 49 -5.91 11.42 1.31
N GLU A 50 -7.12 10.87 1.15
CA GLU A 50 -7.49 9.98 0.04
C GLU A 50 -7.38 10.70 -1.32
N LEU A 51 -7.86 11.95 -1.40
CA LEU A 51 -7.76 12.75 -2.62
C LEU A 51 -6.31 13.05 -3.00
N ILE A 52 -5.46 13.42 -2.02
CA ILE A 52 -4.03 13.65 -2.24
C ILE A 52 -3.36 12.36 -2.75
N TRP A 53 -3.65 11.23 -2.12
CA TRP A 53 -3.12 9.93 -2.54
C TRP A 53 -3.49 9.62 -3.99
N SER A 54 -4.75 9.85 -4.36
CA SER A 54 -5.27 9.59 -5.71
C SER A 54 -4.57 10.45 -6.75
N ILE A 55 -4.41 11.75 -6.48
CA ILE A 55 -3.70 12.68 -7.38
C ILE A 55 -2.24 12.26 -7.57
N GLU A 56 -1.56 11.89 -6.48
CA GLU A 56 -0.16 11.45 -6.53
C GLU A 56 0.01 10.11 -7.27
N ALA A 57 -0.92 9.17 -7.08
CA ALA A 57 -0.92 7.88 -7.77
C ALA A 57 -1.12 8.05 -9.28
N GLU A 58 -2.11 8.85 -9.69
CA GLU A 58 -2.34 9.20 -11.11
C GLU A 58 -1.13 9.91 -11.73
N SER A 59 -0.50 10.82 -10.98
CA SER A 59 0.70 11.50 -11.45
C SER A 59 1.88 10.53 -11.60
N ALA A 60 2.04 9.57 -10.69
CA ALA A 60 3.08 8.54 -10.79
C ALA A 60 2.84 7.60 -11.97
N LEU A 61 1.59 7.21 -12.23
CA LEU A 61 1.25 6.35 -13.35
C LEU A 61 1.53 7.03 -14.69
N LYS A 62 1.11 8.30 -14.86
CA LYS A 62 1.45 9.12 -16.04
C LYS A 62 2.95 9.31 -16.23
N GLN A 63 3.70 9.41 -15.13
CA GLN A 63 5.15 9.48 -15.20
C GLN A 63 5.74 8.17 -15.72
N ILE A 64 5.24 7.00 -15.31
CA ILE A 64 5.69 5.72 -15.85
C ILE A 64 5.32 5.61 -17.34
N GLU A 65 4.10 5.99 -17.69
CA GLU A 65 3.62 5.97 -19.07
C GLU A 65 4.46 6.85 -20.00
N SER A 66 4.93 8.01 -19.53
CA SER A 66 5.74 8.91 -20.38
C SER A 66 7.12 8.33 -20.75
N PHE A 67 7.61 7.32 -20.03
CA PHE A 67 8.80 6.55 -20.42
C PHE A 67 8.49 5.42 -21.41
N ALA A 68 7.23 5.07 -21.62
CA ALA A 68 6.85 3.99 -22.52
C ALA A 68 6.93 4.45 -23.99
N GLU A 69 8.03 4.11 -24.66
CA GLU A 69 8.19 4.36 -26.10
C GLU A 69 7.33 3.43 -26.98
N ASN A 70 6.80 2.35 -26.40
CA ASN A 70 6.04 1.32 -27.11
C ASN A 70 4.56 1.34 -26.70
N SER A 71 3.65 1.39 -27.69
CA SER A 71 2.20 1.45 -27.43
C SER A 71 1.69 0.29 -26.59
N LYS A 72 2.23 -0.93 -26.76
CA LYS A 72 1.86 -2.09 -25.96
C LYS A 72 2.30 -1.97 -24.49
N ILE A 73 3.42 -1.31 -24.23
CA ILE A 73 3.87 -1.06 -22.86
C ILE A 73 2.96 -0.01 -22.19
N SER A 74 2.60 1.05 -22.92
CA SER A 74 1.60 2.02 -22.45
C SER A 74 0.24 1.35 -22.19
N GLU A 75 -0.24 0.48 -23.08
CA GLU A 75 -1.47 -0.30 -22.89
C GLU A 75 -1.43 -1.15 -21.60
N LEU A 76 -0.29 -1.80 -21.31
CA LEU A 76 -0.10 -2.55 -20.05
C LEU A 76 -0.14 -1.66 -18.80
N ILE A 77 0.51 -0.49 -18.85
CA ILE A 77 0.53 0.47 -17.73
C ILE A 77 -0.88 1.01 -17.48
N ASN A 78 -1.64 1.28 -18.53
CA ASN A 78 -3.00 1.81 -18.47
C ASN A 78 -4.04 0.81 -17.94
N CYS A 79 -3.71 -0.48 -17.84
CA CYS A 79 -4.55 -1.45 -17.14
C CYS A 79 -4.46 -1.33 -15.61
N PHE A 80 -3.53 -0.53 -15.07
CA PHE A 80 -3.32 -0.43 -13.63
C PHE A 80 -4.44 0.36 -12.94
N ASP A 81 -5.10 -0.27 -11.98
CA ASP A 81 -6.25 0.28 -11.24
C ASP A 81 -5.76 0.95 -9.96
N THR A 82 -5.59 2.27 -9.99
CA THR A 82 -5.08 3.05 -8.85
C THR A 82 -5.99 2.92 -7.62
N GLU A 83 -7.31 2.91 -7.79
CA GLU A 83 -8.29 2.70 -6.71
C GLU A 83 -8.21 1.30 -6.06
N GLY A 84 -7.90 0.27 -6.84
CA GLY A 84 -7.63 -1.07 -6.33
C GLY A 84 -6.31 -1.11 -5.55
N ALA A 85 -5.28 -0.47 -6.11
CA ALA A 85 -3.93 -0.43 -5.56
C ALA A 85 -3.85 0.27 -4.19
N GLU A 86 -4.67 1.30 -3.93
CA GLU A 86 -4.78 1.94 -2.61
C GLU A 86 -5.11 0.89 -1.52
N ARG A 87 -5.98 -0.05 -1.87
CA ARG A 87 -6.47 -1.12 -0.99
C ARG A 87 -5.66 -2.41 -1.13
N ASN A 88 -4.56 -2.40 -1.87
CA ASN A 88 -3.75 -3.57 -2.25
C ASN A 88 -4.59 -4.71 -2.86
N LYS A 89 -5.59 -4.35 -3.67
CA LYS A 89 -6.42 -5.28 -4.45
C LYS A 89 -6.03 -5.16 -5.91
N PHE A 90 -5.62 -6.27 -6.51
CA PHE A 90 -4.99 -6.28 -7.82
C PHE A 90 -5.71 -7.18 -8.84
N GLU A 91 -6.76 -7.86 -8.43
CA GLU A 91 -7.47 -8.85 -9.23
C GLU A 91 -8.03 -8.22 -10.51
N LYS A 92 -8.59 -7.00 -10.40
CA LYS A 92 -9.08 -6.23 -11.54
C LYS A 92 -7.95 -5.89 -12.52
N THR A 93 -6.84 -5.33 -12.03
CA THR A 93 -5.68 -5.02 -12.89
C THR A 93 -5.11 -6.26 -13.57
N GLN A 94 -4.97 -7.37 -12.85
CA GLN A 94 -4.50 -8.63 -13.43
C GLN A 94 -5.42 -9.12 -14.54
N GLU A 95 -6.74 -9.04 -14.33
CA GLU A 95 -7.73 -9.39 -15.33
C GLU A 95 -7.71 -8.45 -16.55
N ASP A 96 -7.56 -7.15 -16.33
CA ASP A 96 -7.50 -6.16 -17.41
C ASP A 96 -6.23 -6.36 -18.26
N ILE A 97 -5.09 -6.70 -17.64
CA ILE A 97 -3.86 -7.11 -18.35
C ILE A 97 -4.07 -8.39 -19.16
N ARG A 98 -4.77 -9.38 -18.61
CA ARG A 98 -5.09 -10.64 -19.32
C ARG A 98 -5.94 -10.36 -20.55
N LYS A 99 -6.95 -9.50 -20.44
CA LYS A 99 -7.79 -9.09 -21.55
C LYS A 99 -7.02 -8.30 -22.60
N CYS A 100 -6.24 -7.30 -22.20
CA CYS A 100 -5.54 -6.44 -23.15
C CYS A 100 -4.49 -7.21 -23.98
N THR A 101 -3.87 -8.23 -23.38
CA THR A 101 -2.84 -9.05 -24.04
C THR A 101 -3.38 -10.33 -24.68
N GLN A 102 -4.69 -10.59 -24.65
CA GLN A 102 -5.28 -11.86 -25.06
C GLN A 102 -4.91 -12.25 -26.50
N THR A 103 -4.85 -11.27 -27.40
CA THR A 103 -4.60 -11.46 -28.84
C THR A 103 -3.14 -11.23 -29.22
N TRP A 104 -2.27 -10.88 -28.27
CA TRP A 104 -0.90 -10.52 -28.57
C TRP A 104 -0.01 -11.74 -28.73
N HIS A 105 0.72 -11.78 -29.85
CA HIS A 105 1.87 -12.67 -30.01
C HIS A 105 3.03 -12.16 -29.14
N GLU A 106 3.81 -13.07 -28.53
CA GLU A 106 4.95 -12.73 -27.64
C GLU A 106 4.59 -11.80 -26.47
N LYS A 107 3.39 -11.92 -25.89
CA LYS A 107 2.93 -11.04 -24.80
C LYS A 107 3.86 -11.00 -23.58
N GLU A 108 4.50 -12.11 -23.23
CA GLU A 108 5.47 -12.22 -22.15
C GLU A 108 6.65 -11.25 -22.35
N LYS A 109 7.12 -11.10 -23.60
CA LYS A 109 8.22 -10.19 -23.95
C LYS A 109 7.86 -8.73 -23.69
N TYR A 110 6.62 -8.34 -23.95
CA TYR A 110 6.15 -6.97 -23.67
C TYR A 110 6.01 -6.72 -22.18
N ILE A 111 5.53 -7.71 -21.41
CA ILE A 111 5.46 -7.61 -19.95
C ILE A 111 6.87 -7.48 -19.34
N ILE A 112 7.83 -8.30 -19.79
CA ILE A 112 9.22 -8.22 -19.32
C ILE A 112 9.80 -6.83 -19.60
N LYS A 113 9.63 -6.31 -20.82
CA LYS A 113 10.09 -4.95 -21.16
C LYS A 113 9.43 -3.87 -20.33
N ALA A 114 8.14 -4.00 -20.01
CA ALA A 114 7.46 -3.07 -19.13
C ALA A 114 8.03 -3.10 -17.70
N ILE A 115 8.37 -4.29 -17.19
CA ILE A 115 9.04 -4.43 -15.90
C ILE A 115 10.43 -3.78 -15.93
N GLU A 116 11.23 -4.05 -16.97
CA GLU A 116 12.57 -3.47 -17.18
C GLU A 116 12.54 -1.93 -17.24
N LEU A 117 11.54 -1.37 -17.93
CA LEU A 117 11.34 0.07 -18.01
C LEU A 117 11.17 0.72 -16.62
N ILE A 118 10.47 0.04 -15.72
CA ILE A 118 10.13 0.57 -14.39
C ILE A 118 11.23 0.24 -13.35
N ASN A 119 11.85 -0.93 -13.49
CA ASN A 119 12.87 -1.49 -12.62
C ASN A 119 14.12 -1.85 -13.44
N ASP A 120 15.16 -1.03 -13.33
CA ASP A 120 16.49 -1.38 -13.83
C ASP A 120 17.29 -2.07 -12.71
N ASP A 121 17.01 -3.35 -12.47
CA ASP A 121 17.68 -4.15 -11.42
C ASP A 121 18.48 -5.35 -11.96
N GLY A 122 18.61 -5.46 -13.29
CA GLY A 122 19.33 -6.55 -13.93
C GLY A 122 18.72 -7.94 -13.71
N THR A 123 17.47 -8.06 -13.24
CA THR A 123 16.81 -9.36 -12.98
C THR A 123 16.18 -10.00 -14.22
N ILE A 124 16.48 -9.47 -15.41
CA ILE A 124 15.94 -9.88 -16.72
C ILE A 124 15.96 -11.40 -16.89
N ASP A 125 17.07 -12.06 -16.56
CA ASP A 125 17.22 -13.50 -16.78
C ASP A 125 16.31 -14.33 -15.85
N LYS A 126 15.96 -13.81 -14.67
CA LYS A 126 14.96 -14.46 -13.81
C LYS A 126 13.56 -14.30 -14.40
N LEU A 127 13.23 -13.12 -14.92
CA LEU A 127 11.92 -12.85 -15.53
C LEU A 127 11.65 -13.78 -16.72
N LYS A 128 12.66 -14.06 -17.55
CA LYS A 128 12.53 -14.99 -18.69
C LYS A 128 12.14 -16.42 -18.31
N THR A 129 12.31 -16.81 -17.05
CA THR A 129 11.94 -18.16 -16.56
C THR A 129 10.53 -18.26 -16.00
N LEU A 130 9.86 -17.11 -15.81
CA LEU A 130 8.54 -17.03 -15.21
C LEU A 130 7.45 -17.32 -16.23
N GLN A 131 6.37 -17.94 -15.76
CA GLN A 131 5.14 -18.11 -16.53
C GLN A 131 4.39 -16.79 -16.67
N TYR A 132 3.54 -16.70 -17.68
CA TYR A 132 2.77 -15.48 -18.00
C TYR A 132 2.05 -14.86 -16.79
N ASN A 133 1.33 -15.65 -15.98
CA ASN A 133 0.61 -15.13 -14.82
C ASN A 133 1.55 -14.60 -13.72
N GLU A 134 2.72 -15.21 -13.56
CA GLU A 134 3.75 -14.73 -12.63
C GLU A 134 4.35 -13.41 -13.12
N LEU A 135 4.54 -13.25 -14.44
CA LEU A 135 4.97 -12.01 -15.07
C LEU A 135 3.94 -10.88 -14.87
N VAL A 136 2.64 -11.16 -15.06
CA VAL A 136 1.57 -10.18 -14.77
C VAL A 136 1.65 -9.73 -13.32
N THR A 137 1.77 -10.66 -12.38
CA THR A 137 1.90 -10.36 -10.95
C THR A 137 3.15 -9.51 -10.66
N CYS A 138 4.29 -9.83 -11.29
CA CYS A 138 5.51 -9.05 -11.18
C CYS A 138 5.34 -7.62 -11.69
N LEU A 139 4.67 -7.44 -12.84
CA LEU A 139 4.40 -6.13 -13.41
C LEU A 139 3.52 -5.29 -12.47
N VAL A 140 2.43 -5.86 -11.96
CA VAL A 140 1.53 -5.18 -11.04
C VAL A 140 2.26 -4.71 -9.79
N HIS A 141 3.07 -5.58 -9.16
CA HIS A 141 3.85 -5.17 -7.99
C HIS A 141 4.92 -4.13 -8.32
N THR A 142 5.52 -4.22 -9.50
CA THR A 142 6.50 -3.25 -9.98
C THR A 142 5.89 -1.86 -10.14
N ILE A 143 4.72 -1.75 -10.76
CA ILE A 143 3.97 -0.48 -10.87
C ILE A 143 3.51 -0.02 -9.47
N ASN A 144 2.95 -0.90 -8.65
CA ASN A 144 2.44 -0.57 -7.32
C ASN A 144 3.52 0.01 -6.38
N ASN A 145 4.79 -0.38 -6.56
CA ASN A 145 5.91 0.15 -5.79
C ASN A 145 6.25 1.62 -6.13
N ARG A 146 5.73 2.14 -7.23
CA ARG A 146 5.86 3.54 -7.65
C ARG A 146 4.69 4.41 -7.17
N MET A 147 3.62 3.79 -6.68
CA MET A 147 2.47 4.49 -6.12
C MET A 147 2.80 5.03 -4.71
N PRO A 148 2.16 6.12 -4.27
CA PRO A 148 2.36 6.66 -2.93
C PRO A 148 1.99 5.61 -1.86
N LYS A 149 2.80 5.54 -0.80
CA LYS A 149 2.63 4.64 0.34
C LYS A 149 2.84 5.41 1.64
N LYS A 150 2.20 4.98 2.73
CA LYS A 150 2.43 5.51 4.09
C LYS A 150 3.25 4.50 4.90
N CYS A 151 4.47 4.83 5.34
CA CYS A 151 5.27 3.95 6.22
C CYS A 151 4.55 3.89 7.57
N LYS A 152 3.91 2.78 7.93
CA LYS A 152 3.22 2.66 9.24
C LYS A 152 4.18 2.73 10.44
N ASP A 153 5.50 2.63 10.23
CA ASP A 153 6.50 2.76 11.30
C ASP A 153 6.91 4.22 11.59
N CYS A 154 6.91 5.11 10.59
CA CYS A 154 7.23 6.55 10.78
C CYS A 154 6.11 7.53 10.42
N ASN A 155 5.01 7.03 9.85
CA ASN A 155 3.86 7.76 9.30
C ASN A 155 4.17 8.72 8.14
N GLU A 156 5.37 8.69 7.58
CA GLU A 156 5.72 9.49 6.40
C GLU A 156 5.18 8.83 5.13
N GLN A 157 4.73 9.67 4.19
CA GLN A 157 4.45 9.25 2.82
C GLN A 157 5.76 9.09 2.05
N TYR A 158 5.82 8.06 1.22
CA TYR A 158 6.96 7.77 0.37
C TYR A 158 6.50 7.09 -0.91
N LYS A 159 7.32 7.17 -1.95
CA LYS A 159 7.26 6.33 -3.14
C LYS A 159 8.67 5.92 -3.51
N ILE A 160 8.83 4.80 -4.22
CA ILE A 160 10.13 4.41 -4.76
C ILE A 160 10.24 4.99 -6.16
N ASP A 161 11.31 5.72 -6.46
CA ASP A 161 11.50 6.36 -7.76
C ASP A 161 11.73 5.32 -8.88
N ILE A 162 11.37 5.67 -10.11
CA ILE A 162 11.66 4.86 -11.31
C ILE A 162 13.18 4.66 -11.44
N GLY A 163 13.60 3.45 -11.82
CA GLY A 163 15.02 3.10 -11.89
C GLY A 163 15.70 2.91 -10.52
N SER A 164 15.02 3.20 -9.41
CA SER A 164 15.53 2.95 -8.06
C SER A 164 14.99 1.65 -7.46
N GLN A 165 15.80 1.01 -6.61
CA GLN A 165 15.45 -0.22 -5.91
C GLN A 165 15.39 0.00 -4.40
N PRO A 166 14.35 -0.50 -3.73
CA PRO A 166 14.35 -0.53 -2.27
C PRO A 166 15.35 -1.58 -1.80
N LEU A 167 16.08 -1.28 -0.72
CA LEU A 167 17.05 -2.22 -0.12
C LEU A 167 16.39 -3.54 0.33
N PHE A 168 15.13 -3.48 0.76
CA PHE A 168 14.34 -4.64 1.16
C PHE A 168 12.93 -4.53 0.61
N ARG A 169 12.32 -5.68 0.31
CA ARG A 169 10.90 -5.79 -0.07
C ARG A 169 10.17 -6.69 0.91
N CYS A 170 8.90 -6.38 1.16
CA CYS A 170 8.07 -7.17 2.05
C CYS A 170 7.85 -8.56 1.44
N MET A 171 8.15 -9.62 2.18
CA MET A 171 7.99 -10.99 1.68
C MET A 171 6.54 -11.39 1.36
N LEU A 172 5.54 -10.64 1.85
CA LEU A 172 4.12 -10.94 1.64
C LEU A 172 3.46 -10.07 0.58
N CYS A 173 3.64 -8.75 0.64
CA CYS A 173 2.99 -7.83 -0.30
C CYS A 173 3.95 -7.19 -1.32
N ASN A 174 5.23 -7.58 -1.29
CA ASN A 174 6.30 -7.10 -2.18
C ASN A 174 6.52 -5.57 -2.20
N VAL A 175 5.96 -4.85 -1.21
CA VAL A 175 6.16 -3.40 -1.08
C VAL A 175 7.63 -3.11 -0.75
N GLY A 176 8.20 -2.08 -1.37
CA GLY A 176 9.54 -1.60 -1.04
C GLY A 176 9.64 -0.98 0.35
N MET A 177 10.71 -1.27 1.08
CA MET A 177 10.97 -0.68 2.39
C MET A 177 11.29 0.82 2.25
N HIS A 178 10.55 1.65 2.95
CA HIS A 178 10.95 3.03 3.19
C HIS A 178 12.19 3.05 4.09
N ASN A 179 13.18 3.92 3.82
CA ASN A 179 14.39 4.07 4.64
C ASN A 179 14.10 4.70 6.02
N CYS A 180 13.15 4.12 6.78
CA CYS A 180 12.70 4.57 8.09
C CYS A 180 13.88 4.41 9.07
N LYS A 181 14.52 5.54 9.47
CA LYS A 181 15.68 5.60 10.39
C LYS A 181 15.45 4.93 11.76
N LYS A 182 14.18 4.66 12.11
CA LYS A 182 13.74 4.07 13.39
C LYS A 182 13.91 2.54 13.45
N MET A 183 14.26 1.87 12.35
CA MET A 183 14.54 0.44 12.41
C MET A 183 15.93 0.21 13.00
N GLU A 184 15.97 -0.38 14.20
CA GLU A 184 17.21 -0.89 14.76
C GLU A 184 17.80 -1.93 13.80
N LYS A 185 19.11 -1.82 13.52
CA LYS A 185 19.88 -2.76 12.68
C LYS A 185 19.71 -4.23 13.12
N ASN A 186 19.23 -4.47 14.35
CA ASN A 186 19.05 -5.78 14.95
C ASN A 186 17.77 -6.53 14.50
N LEU A 187 16.82 -5.87 13.81
CA LEU A 187 15.67 -6.55 13.17
C LEU A 187 16.02 -7.14 11.80
N MET A 188 17.25 -6.95 11.33
CA MET A 188 17.82 -7.69 10.20
C MET A 188 18.22 -9.09 10.67
N VAL A 189 17.21 -9.92 10.96
CA VAL A 189 17.44 -11.33 11.25
C VAL A 189 17.96 -11.99 9.98
N SER A 190 19.04 -12.75 10.15
CA SER A 190 19.69 -13.63 9.19
C SER A 190 18.73 -14.21 8.14
N ASP A 191 19.13 -14.09 6.87
CA ASP A 191 18.54 -14.73 5.67
C ASP A 191 17.31 -14.08 5.02
N LEU A 192 17.41 -12.76 4.78
CA LEU A 192 16.83 -12.04 3.61
C LEU A 192 15.29 -11.92 3.51
N SER A 193 14.54 -11.97 4.61
CA SER A 193 13.10 -11.70 4.57
C SER A 193 12.69 -10.56 5.51
N TRP A 194 12.40 -9.38 4.94
CA TRP A 194 11.73 -8.28 5.64
C TRP A 194 10.20 -8.39 5.47
N MET A 195 9.45 -7.99 6.48
CA MET A 195 7.99 -7.90 6.43
C MET A 195 7.55 -6.50 6.85
N CYS A 196 6.72 -5.86 6.02
CA CYS A 196 6.20 -4.53 6.33
C CYS A 196 5.25 -4.60 7.54
N HIS A 197 5.13 -3.49 8.26
CA HIS A 197 4.25 -3.37 9.42
C HIS A 197 2.80 -3.79 9.11
N GLY A 198 2.27 -3.43 7.94
CA GLY A 198 0.92 -3.80 7.55
C GLY A 198 0.70 -5.31 7.53
N CYS A 199 1.61 -6.05 6.91
CA CYS A 199 1.56 -7.50 6.89
C CYS A 199 1.86 -8.12 8.27
N ARG A 200 2.76 -7.53 9.07
CA ARG A 200 3.01 -8.00 10.46
C ARG A 200 1.75 -7.96 11.31
N VAL A 201 0.97 -6.87 11.22
CA VAL A 201 -0.29 -6.72 11.96
C VAL A 201 -1.30 -7.78 11.52
N ILE A 202 -1.53 -7.95 10.21
CA ILE A 202 -2.43 -8.97 9.67
C ILE A 202 -2.01 -10.37 10.16
N CYS A 203 -0.72 -10.70 10.06
CA CYS A 203 -0.23 -12.01 10.48
C CYS A 203 -0.34 -12.22 11.99
N LYS A 204 -0.20 -11.17 12.81
CA LYS A 204 -0.42 -11.23 14.26
C LYS A 204 -1.90 -11.42 14.60
N GLU A 205 -2.78 -10.64 13.98
CA GLU A 205 -4.24 -10.72 14.18
C GLU A 205 -4.82 -12.08 13.76
N ASN A 206 -4.22 -12.72 12.76
CA ASN A 206 -4.64 -14.04 12.26
C ASN A 206 -3.81 -15.21 12.84
N ASN A 207 -2.99 -14.98 13.88
CA ASN A 207 -2.11 -15.99 14.50
C ASN A 207 -1.20 -16.75 13.51
N ILE A 208 -0.85 -16.14 12.38
CA ILE A 208 -0.01 -16.71 11.33
C ILE A 208 1.46 -16.78 11.81
N ILE A 209 1.88 -15.86 12.68
CA ILE A 209 3.28 -15.77 13.16
C ILE A 209 3.59 -16.82 14.25
N GLU A 210 2.63 -17.19 15.11
CA GLU A 210 2.86 -18.22 16.15
C GLU A 210 3.05 -19.63 15.57
N ASN A 211 2.51 -19.90 14.39
CA ASN A 211 2.73 -21.15 13.66
C ASN A 211 3.98 -21.13 12.75
N ALA A 212 4.58 -19.96 12.53
CA ALA A 212 5.76 -19.80 11.69
C ALA A 212 7.02 -19.61 12.56
N LYS A 213 7.47 -20.70 13.20
CA LYS A 213 8.91 -20.85 13.48
C LYS A 213 9.66 -20.91 12.15
N CYS A 214 9.90 -19.72 11.59
CA CYS A 214 10.90 -19.32 10.61
C CYS A 214 11.64 -20.45 9.87
N LYS A 215 10.90 -21.28 9.12
CA LYS A 215 11.42 -22.14 8.05
C LYS A 215 10.41 -22.15 6.90
N SER A 216 10.84 -21.60 5.77
CA SER A 216 10.33 -21.84 4.41
C SER A 216 8.88 -21.45 4.04
N LEU A 217 8.44 -20.22 4.30
CA LEU A 217 7.23 -19.66 3.66
C LEU A 217 7.48 -19.04 2.27
N THR A 218 8.58 -19.40 1.60
CA THR A 218 8.89 -18.98 0.22
C THR A 218 8.24 -19.86 -0.86
N LYS A 219 7.49 -20.92 -0.53
CA LYS A 219 6.91 -21.85 -1.52
C LYS A 219 5.39 -21.94 -1.59
N GLN A 220 4.64 -21.32 -0.66
CA GLN A 220 3.18 -21.49 -0.60
C GLN A 220 2.33 -20.27 -1.00
N LEU A 221 2.92 -19.08 -1.18
CA LEU A 221 2.16 -17.88 -1.57
C LEU A 221 2.26 -17.51 -3.06
N MET A 222 2.97 -18.29 -3.88
CA MET A 222 2.95 -18.15 -5.35
C MET A 222 1.89 -19.06 -6.02
N VAL A 223 1.07 -19.81 -5.25
CA VAL A 223 0.12 -20.80 -5.80
C VAL A 223 -1.35 -20.43 -5.54
N ILE A 224 -1.65 -19.27 -4.95
CA ILE A 224 -3.03 -18.79 -4.79
C ILE A 224 -3.09 -17.33 -5.23
N SER A 225 -3.24 -17.10 -6.54
CA SER A 225 -3.91 -15.96 -7.21
C SER A 225 -3.91 -16.19 -8.72
#